data_AF-A0A0E2BGQ1-F1
#
_entry.id   AF-A0A0E2BGQ1-F1
#
_cell.length_a   1.000
_cell.length_b   1.000
_cell.length_c   1.000
_cell.angle_alpha   90.00
_cell.angle_beta   90.00
_cell.angle_gamma   90.00
#
_symmetry.space_group_name_H-M   'P 1'
#
loop_
_entity.id
_entity.type
_entity.pdbx_description
1 polymer ?
#
loop_
_entity_poly.entity_id
_entity_poly.type
_entity_poly.pdbx_seq_one_letter_code
_entity_poly.pdbx_strand_id
1 'polypeptide(L)'
;MSRIQRVYVDTSVYGGYFDKEFSDWTEKFFEEVDEEKFKIVVSPLVTWELRNSPVWVREFYSRYYSESETLRITKEVMTLGDAYLLNKVVGESSRRDCIHIACATIAKVDVLISWNFKHIVRLDRIQGYNLVNGKLGYSVLEIRNPMEVLNYD
;
A
#
# COMPACT_ATOMS: atom_id res chain seq x y z
N MET A 1 18.60 3.94 -17.96
CA MET A 1 18.14 4.40 -16.62
C MET A 1 16.92 3.57 -16.29
N SER A 2 16.96 2.76 -15.24
CA SER A 2 15.76 2.08 -14.74
C SER A 2 14.74 3.15 -14.34
N ARG A 3 13.46 2.91 -14.63
CA ARG A 3 12.37 3.81 -14.25
C ARG A 3 12.16 3.70 -12.73
N ILE A 4 12.10 4.83 -12.02
CA ILE A 4 11.72 4.89 -10.60
C ILE A 4 10.33 4.27 -10.45
N GLN A 5 10.20 3.28 -9.55
CA GLN A 5 8.94 2.58 -9.32
C GLN A 5 8.06 3.37 -8.35
N ARG A 6 6.82 3.66 -8.75
CA ARG A 6 5.81 4.30 -7.89
C ARG A 6 5.18 3.25 -6.99
N VAL A 7 5.35 3.38 -5.69
CA VAL A 7 4.88 2.39 -4.72
C VAL A 7 3.89 2.98 -3.73
N TYR A 8 2.71 2.39 -3.64
CA TYR A 8 1.75 2.74 -2.59
C TYR A 8 2.13 2.02 -1.31
N VAL A 9 2.41 2.75 -0.24
CA VAL A 9 2.85 2.16 1.04
C VAL A 9 1.69 2.16 2.04
N ASP A 10 1.27 0.96 2.44
CA ASP A 10 0.25 0.77 3.48
C ASP A 10 0.77 1.15 4.88
N THR A 11 -0.15 1.51 5.78
CA THR A 11 0.13 1.91 7.16
C THR A 11 0.98 0.88 7.92
N SER A 12 0.74 -0.41 7.65
CA SER A 12 1.46 -1.53 8.30
C SER A 12 2.98 -1.50 8.05
N VAL A 13 3.44 -0.96 6.92
CA VAL A 13 4.87 -0.90 6.57
C VAL A 13 5.60 0.07 7.49
N TYR A 14 5.02 1.24 7.78
CA TYR A 14 5.64 2.21 8.70
C TYR A 14 5.76 1.66 10.13
N GLY A 15 4.77 0.89 10.59
CA GLY A 15 4.84 0.18 11.86
C GLY A 15 5.90 -0.94 11.84
N GLY A 16 5.97 -1.67 10.73
CA GLY A 16 6.91 -2.77 10.51
C GLY A 16 8.38 -2.37 10.64
N TYR A 17 8.72 -1.10 10.40
CA TYR A 17 10.08 -0.58 10.62
C TYR A 17 10.53 -0.75 12.09
N PHE A 18 9.60 -0.70 13.04
CA PHE A 18 9.90 -0.80 14.48
C PHE A 18 9.46 -2.14 15.09
N ASP A 19 9.01 -3.08 14.26
CA ASP A 19 8.60 -4.41 14.68
C ASP A 19 9.72 -5.40 14.33
N LYS A 20 10.21 -6.14 15.33
CA LYS A 20 11.33 -7.09 15.14
C LYS A 20 11.07 -8.15 14.08
N GLU A 21 9.80 -8.50 13.82
CA GLU A 21 9.46 -9.48 12.78
C GLU A 21 9.67 -8.92 11.37
N PHE A 22 9.52 -7.60 11.22
CA PHE A 22 9.46 -6.93 9.91
C PHE A 22 10.59 -5.91 9.68
N SER A 23 11.35 -5.55 10.71
CA SER A 23 12.31 -4.45 10.69
C SER A 23 13.37 -4.64 9.62
N ASP A 24 14.00 -5.81 9.53
CA ASP A 24 15.14 -6.05 8.63
C ASP A 24 14.79 -5.79 7.15
N TRP A 25 13.58 -6.17 6.73
CA TRP A 25 13.11 -5.99 5.35
C TRP A 25 12.55 -4.59 5.12
N THR A 26 11.92 -4.03 6.14
CA THR A 26 11.35 -2.68 6.06
C THR A 26 12.44 -1.62 6.04
N GLU A 27 13.50 -1.78 6.84
CA GLU A 27 14.67 -0.91 6.87
C GLU A 27 15.31 -0.84 5.49
N LYS A 28 15.63 -2.00 4.88
CA LYS A 28 16.18 -2.06 3.52
C LYS A 28 15.28 -1.44 2.47
N PHE A 29 13.96 -1.61 2.60
CA PHE A 29 13.02 -0.98 1.68
C PHE A 29 13.12 0.55 1.73
N PHE A 30 13.19 1.12 2.94
CA PHE A 30 13.35 2.57 3.09
C PHE A 30 14.76 3.06 2.71
N GLU A 31 15.80 2.24 2.85
CA GLU A 31 17.12 2.52 2.26
C GLU A 31 17.03 2.67 0.73
N GLU A 32 16.33 1.75 0.04
CA GLU A 32 16.11 1.87 -1.41
C GLU A 32 15.20 3.05 -1.80
N VAL A 33 14.30 3.49 -0.92
CA VAL A 33 13.54 4.74 -1.09
C VAL A 33 14.49 5.94 -1.01
N ASP A 34 15.39 5.97 -0.03
CA ASP A 34 16.40 7.03 0.13
C ASP A 34 17.40 7.07 -1.05
N GLU A 35 17.65 5.93 -1.70
CA GLU A 35 18.42 5.80 -2.94
C GLU A 35 17.63 6.18 -4.21
N GLU A 36 16.42 6.71 -4.07
CA GLU A 36 15.52 7.11 -5.18
C GLU A 36 15.12 5.96 -6.13
N LYS A 37 15.26 4.70 -5.72
CA LYS A 37 14.77 3.54 -6.50
C LYS A 37 13.24 3.47 -6.49
N PHE A 38 12.63 3.92 -5.39
CA PHE A 38 11.19 3.95 -5.19
C PHE A 38 10.68 5.38 -4.95
N LYS A 39 9.53 5.71 -5.55
CA LYS A 39 8.76 6.91 -5.22
C LYS A 39 7.54 6.52 -4.39
N ILE A 40 7.53 6.93 -3.13
CA ILE A 40 6.40 6.67 -2.22
C ILE A 40 5.16 7.44 -2.67
N VAL A 41 4.04 6.72 -2.71
CA VAL A 41 2.68 7.22 -2.92
C VAL A 41 1.86 6.91 -1.68
N VAL A 42 1.11 7.88 -1.15
CA VAL A 42 0.29 7.73 0.05
C VAL A 42 -1.11 8.31 -0.16
N SER A 43 -2.09 7.86 0.63
CA SER A 43 -3.41 8.50 0.65
C SER A 43 -3.71 9.10 2.03
N PRO A 44 -4.71 10.01 2.13
CA PRO A 44 -5.17 10.54 3.41
C PRO A 44 -5.59 9.47 4.42
N LEU A 45 -5.91 8.24 3.96
CA LEU A 45 -6.23 7.12 4.84
C LEU A 45 -5.01 6.70 5.67
N VAL A 46 -3.82 6.59 5.05
CA VAL A 46 -2.57 6.25 5.76
C VAL A 46 -2.30 7.26 6.88
N THR A 47 -2.36 8.56 6.56
CA THR A 47 -2.20 9.63 7.55
C THR A 47 -3.24 9.52 8.67
N TRP A 48 -4.49 9.18 8.34
CA TRP A 48 -5.56 9.04 9.34
C TRP A 48 -5.33 7.85 10.27
N GLU A 49 -4.91 6.71 9.75
CA GLU A 49 -4.65 5.51 10.55
C GLU A 49 -3.46 5.68 11.48
N LEU A 50 -2.41 6.36 11.01
CA LEU A 50 -1.22 6.64 11.81
C LEU A 50 -1.44 7.63 12.96
N ARG A 51 -2.56 8.37 13.01
CA ARG A 51 -2.82 9.37 14.06
C ARG A 51 -2.67 8.81 15.47
N ASN A 52 -3.10 7.57 15.67
CA ASN A 52 -3.08 6.89 16.97
C ASN A 52 -1.86 5.96 17.15
N SER A 53 -0.95 5.91 16.17
CA SER A 53 0.29 5.13 16.27
C SER A 53 1.26 5.77 17.27
N PRO A 54 2.27 5.03 17.76
CA PRO A 54 3.31 5.60 18.61
C PRO A 54 4.02 6.80 17.97
N VAL A 55 4.54 7.71 18.80
CA VAL A 55 5.18 8.97 18.35
C VAL A 55 6.28 8.69 17.33
N TRP A 56 7.17 7.75 17.61
CA TRP A 56 8.30 7.41 16.74
C TRP A 56 7.87 6.91 15.35
N VAL A 57 6.75 6.17 15.25
CA VAL A 57 6.18 5.74 13.96
C VAL A 57 5.65 6.94 13.17
N ARG A 58 4.97 7.87 13.85
CA ARG A 58 4.46 9.10 13.21
C ARG A 58 5.59 10.02 12.75
N GLU A 59 6.64 10.15 13.55
CA GLU A 59 7.84 10.91 13.19
C GLU A 59 8.55 10.30 11.99
N PHE A 60 8.70 8.97 11.97
CA PHE A 60 9.25 8.25 10.84
C PHE A 60 8.43 8.45 9.57
N TYR A 61 7.10 8.26 9.62
CA TYR A 61 6.21 8.57 8.50
C TYR A 61 6.36 10.00 7.99
N SER A 62 6.47 10.96 8.90
CA SER A 62 6.57 12.38 8.56
C SER A 62 7.85 12.72 7.77
N ARG A 63 8.95 11.97 7.98
CA ARG A 63 10.18 12.13 7.21
C ARG A 63 9.99 11.86 5.71
N TYR A 64 9.17 10.88 5.36
CA TYR A 64 8.91 10.51 3.96
C TYR A 64 7.69 11.20 3.38
N TYR A 65 6.75 11.63 4.22
CA TYR A 65 5.51 12.24 3.77
C TYR A 65 5.74 13.51 2.93
N SER A 66 6.71 14.36 3.30
CA SER A 66 6.98 15.62 2.59
C SER A 66 7.36 15.42 1.12
N GLU A 67 8.07 14.34 0.82
CA GLU A 67 8.53 14.01 -0.54
C GLU A 67 7.59 13.00 -1.24
N SER A 68 6.51 12.56 -0.59
CA SER A 68 5.61 11.56 -1.14
C SER A 68 4.58 12.16 -2.11
N GLU A 69 4.17 11.37 -3.10
CA GLU A 69 3.00 11.68 -3.89
C GLU A 69 1.73 11.45 -3.05
N THR A 70 0.93 12.49 -2.81
CA THR A 70 -0.31 12.37 -2.04
C THR A 70 -1.53 12.23 -2.94
N LEU A 71 -2.25 11.13 -2.79
CA LEU A 71 -3.49 10.83 -3.50
C LEU A 71 -4.70 11.54 -2.86
N ARG A 72 -5.82 11.51 -3.58
CA ARG A 72 -7.13 11.93 -3.05
C ARG A 72 -8.07 10.73 -2.97
N ILE A 73 -8.85 10.67 -1.89
CA ILE A 73 -9.93 9.68 -1.77
C ILE A 73 -11.16 10.28 -2.45
N THR A 74 -11.39 9.89 -3.70
CA THR A 74 -12.52 10.35 -4.52
C THR A 74 -13.72 9.41 -4.39
N LYS A 75 -14.87 9.82 -4.95
CA LYS A 75 -16.04 8.93 -5.07
C LYS A 75 -15.73 7.66 -5.86
N GLU A 76 -14.84 7.75 -6.86
CA GLU A 76 -14.40 6.60 -7.66
C GLU A 76 -13.64 5.59 -6.80
N VAL A 77 -12.69 6.06 -5.97
CA VAL A 77 -11.98 5.23 -4.99
C VAL A 77 -12.96 4.53 -4.04
N MET A 78 -13.92 5.27 -3.49
CA MET A 78 -14.92 4.70 -2.58
C MET A 78 -15.76 3.64 -3.28
N THR A 79 -16.20 3.92 -4.52
CA THR A 79 -16.99 2.99 -5.34
C THR A 79 -16.23 1.70 -5.63
N LEU A 80 -14.95 1.80 -6.00
CA LEU A 80 -14.11 0.63 -6.27
C LEU A 80 -13.85 -0.17 -4.99
N GLY A 81 -13.58 0.49 -3.87
CA GLY A 81 -13.42 -0.18 -2.58
C GLY A 81 -14.69 -0.93 -2.15
N ASP A 82 -15.85 -0.33 -2.31
CA ASP A 82 -17.15 -0.96 -2.02
C ASP A 82 -17.42 -2.14 -2.99
N ALA A 83 -16.96 -2.06 -4.25
CA ALA A 83 -17.08 -3.15 -5.21
C ALA A 83 -16.30 -4.41 -4.78
N TYR A 84 -15.14 -4.26 -4.13
CA TYR A 84 -14.40 -5.42 -3.58
C TYR A 84 -15.19 -6.12 -2.46
N LEU A 85 -15.87 -5.36 -1.61
CA LEU A 85 -16.74 -5.90 -0.56
C LEU A 85 -17.97 -6.60 -1.14
N LEU A 86 -18.64 -5.98 -2.11
CA LEU A 86 -19.81 -6.55 -2.78
C LEU A 86 -19.49 -7.87 -3.48
N ASN A 87 -18.29 -8.00 -4.06
CA ASN A 87 -17.80 -9.23 -4.66
C ASN A 87 -17.23 -10.23 -3.64
N LYS A 88 -17.37 -9.94 -2.33
CA LYS A 88 -16.92 -10.80 -1.21
C LYS A 88 -15.44 -11.15 -1.28
N VAL A 89 -14.61 -10.27 -1.83
CA VAL A 89 -13.15 -10.45 -1.83
C VAL A 89 -12.65 -10.47 -0.39
N VAL A 90 -13.21 -9.63 0.48
CA VAL A 90 -13.02 -9.65 1.93
C VAL A 90 -14.35 -9.31 2.63
N GLY A 91 -14.41 -9.46 3.95
CA GLY A 91 -15.60 -9.09 4.74
C GLY A 91 -15.72 -7.57 4.94
N GLU A 92 -16.90 -7.11 5.34
CA GLU A 92 -17.21 -5.68 5.51
C GLU A 92 -16.30 -4.95 6.50
N SER A 93 -15.75 -5.66 7.50
CA SER A 93 -14.80 -5.10 8.45
C SER A 93 -13.47 -4.65 7.82
N SER A 94 -13.16 -5.13 6.61
CA SER A 94 -11.95 -4.80 5.83
C SER A 94 -12.17 -3.66 4.83
N ARG A 95 -13.17 -2.81 5.04
CA ARG A 95 -13.44 -1.67 4.14
C ARG A 95 -12.23 -0.75 3.95
N ARG A 96 -11.46 -0.49 5.02
CA ARG A 96 -10.26 0.36 4.93
C ARG A 96 -9.17 -0.27 4.05
N ASP A 97 -8.93 -1.57 4.19
CA ASP A 97 -8.02 -2.33 3.30
C ASP A 97 -8.44 -2.19 1.84
N CYS A 98 -9.75 -2.28 1.56
CA CYS A 98 -10.30 -2.10 0.22
C CYS A 98 -10.05 -0.69 -0.34
N ILE A 99 -10.08 0.35 0.51
CA ILE A 99 -9.78 1.72 0.10
C ILE A 99 -8.29 1.92 -0.21
N HIS A 100 -7.37 1.30 0.54
CA HIS A 100 -5.93 1.32 0.19
C HIS A 100 -5.72 0.74 -1.22
N ILE A 101 -6.30 -0.43 -1.47
CA ILE A 101 -6.19 -1.12 -2.76
C ILE A 101 -6.83 -0.27 -3.87
N ALA A 102 -8.02 0.28 -3.65
CA ALA A 102 -8.67 1.15 -4.64
C ALA A 102 -7.86 2.42 -4.94
N CYS A 103 -7.24 3.04 -3.93
CA CYS A 103 -6.34 4.18 -4.13
C CYS A 103 -5.18 3.80 -5.05
N ALA A 104 -4.49 2.70 -4.74
CA ALA A 104 -3.35 2.21 -5.50
C ALA A 104 -3.73 1.85 -6.95
N THR A 105 -4.85 1.14 -7.14
CA THR A 105 -5.38 0.76 -8.46
C THR A 105 -5.67 2.00 -9.32
N ILE A 106 -6.43 2.97 -8.80
CA ILE A 106 -6.84 4.15 -9.58
C ILE A 106 -5.66 5.07 -9.87
N ALA A 107 -4.72 5.20 -8.92
CA ALA A 107 -3.49 5.96 -9.10
C ALA A 107 -2.48 5.26 -10.03
N LYS A 108 -2.77 4.04 -10.48
CA LYS A 108 -1.90 3.22 -11.34
C LYS A 108 -0.48 3.17 -10.81
N VAL A 109 -0.34 2.92 -9.52
CA VAL A 109 0.98 2.67 -8.92
C VAL A 109 1.55 1.39 -9.50
N ASP A 110 2.88 1.28 -9.52
CA ASP A 110 3.54 0.10 -10.04
C ASP A 110 3.35 -1.08 -9.06
N VAL A 111 3.40 -0.82 -7.74
CA VAL A 111 3.18 -1.84 -6.68
C VAL A 111 2.50 -1.24 -5.45
N LEU A 112 1.61 -1.99 -4.79
CA LEU A 112 1.15 -1.74 -3.41
C LEU A 112 1.96 -2.60 -2.43
N ILE A 113 2.59 -1.97 -1.45
CA ILE A 113 3.44 -2.61 -0.44
C ILE A 113 2.69 -2.65 0.89
N SER A 114 2.58 -3.85 1.50
CA SER A 114 1.90 -4.03 2.79
C SER A 114 2.43 -5.25 3.56
N TRP A 115 2.37 -5.20 4.89
CA TRP A 115 2.55 -6.36 5.78
C TRP A 115 1.20 -7.00 6.21
N ASN A 116 0.06 -6.54 5.68
CA ASN A 116 -1.25 -7.10 6.03
C ASN A 116 -1.51 -8.43 5.29
N PHE A 117 -0.95 -9.52 5.82
CA PHE A 117 -1.11 -10.90 5.32
C PHE A 117 -2.54 -11.45 5.39
N LYS A 118 -3.40 -10.83 6.20
CA LYS A 118 -4.76 -11.33 6.41
C LYS A 118 -5.72 -10.88 5.30
N HIS A 119 -5.58 -9.63 4.88
CA HIS A 119 -6.56 -8.98 4.02
C HIS A 119 -5.97 -8.46 2.71
N ILE A 120 -4.69 -8.09 2.66
CA ILE A 120 -4.10 -7.44 1.47
C ILE A 120 -3.21 -8.41 0.69
N VAL A 121 -2.14 -8.93 1.29
CA VAL A 121 -1.09 -9.65 0.54
C VAL A 121 -1.35 -11.15 0.33
N ARG A 122 -2.53 -11.65 0.72
CA ARG A 122 -2.88 -13.07 0.56
C ARG A 122 -3.25 -13.38 -0.90
N LEU A 123 -2.68 -14.42 -1.49
CA LEU A 123 -2.78 -14.71 -2.92
C LEU A 123 -4.23 -14.75 -3.46
N ASP A 124 -5.13 -15.45 -2.78
CA ASP A 124 -6.56 -15.53 -3.17
C ASP A 124 -7.26 -14.16 -3.10
N ARG A 125 -6.84 -13.28 -2.18
CA ARG A 125 -7.35 -11.91 -2.07
C ARG A 125 -6.83 -11.05 -3.21
N ILE A 126 -5.52 -11.08 -3.48
CA ILE A 126 -4.90 -10.39 -4.62
C ILE A 126 -5.61 -10.77 -5.93
N GLN A 127 -5.83 -12.07 -6.17
CA GLN A 127 -6.57 -12.55 -7.32
C GLN A 127 -8.02 -12.03 -7.34
N GLY A 128 -8.71 -12.03 -6.20
CA GLY A 128 -10.05 -11.48 -6.07
C GLY A 128 -10.13 -9.98 -6.39
N TYR A 129 -9.20 -9.17 -5.86
CA TYR A 129 -9.11 -7.74 -6.16
C TYR A 129 -8.90 -7.51 -7.65
N ASN A 130 -7.93 -8.20 -8.25
CA ASN A 130 -7.61 -8.04 -9.66
C ASN A 130 -8.70 -8.58 -10.60
N LEU A 131 -9.48 -9.58 -10.18
CA LEU A 131 -10.67 -10.02 -10.90
C LEU A 131 -11.73 -8.91 -10.94
N VAL A 132 -11.97 -8.23 -9.81
CA VAL A 132 -12.90 -7.09 -9.75
C VAL A 132 -12.38 -5.93 -10.59
N ASN A 133 -11.08 -5.63 -10.51
CA ASN A 133 -10.44 -4.60 -11.32
C ASN A 133 -10.67 -4.85 -12.81
N GLY A 134 -10.37 -6.06 -13.29
CA GLY A 134 -10.56 -6.44 -14.69
C GLY A 134 -12.02 -6.32 -15.16
N LYS A 135 -12.99 -6.74 -14.33
CA LYS A 135 -14.43 -6.60 -14.65
C LYS A 135 -14.87 -5.15 -14.81
N LEU A 136 -14.23 -4.23 -14.08
CA LEU A 136 -14.57 -2.80 -14.09
C LEU A 136 -13.64 -1.97 -15.00
N GLY A 137 -12.74 -2.61 -15.74
CA GLY A 137 -11.83 -1.94 -16.68
C GLY A 137 -10.60 -1.28 -16.04
N TYR A 138 -10.31 -1.57 -14.77
CA TYR A 138 -9.09 -1.11 -14.11
C TYR A 138 -7.90 -2.04 -14.40
N SER A 139 -6.70 -1.49 -14.31
CA SER A 139 -5.45 -2.24 -14.48
C SER A 139 -5.24 -3.24 -13.34
N VAL A 140 -4.45 -4.29 -13.62
CA VAL A 140 -3.96 -5.21 -12.59
C VAL A 140 -3.05 -4.43 -11.66
N LEU A 141 -3.29 -4.58 -10.36
CA LEU A 141 -2.45 -4.02 -9.30
C LEU A 141 -1.53 -5.12 -8.78
N GLU A 142 -0.24 -4.86 -8.81
CA GLU A 142 0.74 -5.70 -8.14
C GLU A 142 0.71 -5.40 -6.63
N ILE A 143 0.67 -6.45 -5.81
CA ILE A 143 0.61 -6.34 -4.35
C ILE A 143 1.70 -7.24 -3.77
N ARG A 144 2.62 -6.66 -3.01
CA ARG A 144 3.79 -7.33 -2.45
C ARG A 144 4.05 -6.91 -1.01
N ASN A 145 4.84 -7.69 -0.31
CA ASN A 145 5.45 -7.24 0.93
C ASN A 145 6.85 -6.62 0.67
N PRO A 146 7.44 -5.85 1.62
CA PRO A 146 8.75 -5.24 1.45
C PRO A 146 9.87 -6.19 1.02
N MET A 147 9.92 -7.42 1.55
CA MET A 147 10.96 -8.40 1.22
C MET A 147 10.96 -8.80 -0.27
N GLU A 148 9.78 -8.82 -0.90
CA GLU A 148 9.60 -9.26 -2.29
C GLU A 148 9.94 -8.18 -3.33
N VAL A 149 10.07 -6.91 -2.92
CA VAL A 149 10.32 -5.79 -3.85
C VAL A 149 11.77 -5.31 -3.86
N LEU A 150 12.59 -5.75 -2.89
CA LEU A 150 14.00 -5.35 -2.83
C LEU A 150 14.77 -5.83 -4.05
N ASN A 151 15.69 -4.98 -4.51
CA ASN A 151 16.63 -5.33 -5.56
C ASN A 151 17.81 -6.06 -4.92
N TYR A 152 17.80 -7.39 -4.97
CA TYR A 152 18.96 -8.19 -4.59
C TYR A 152 19.97 -8.21 -5.74
N ASP A 153 21.19 -7.75 -5.47
CA ASP A 153 22.37 -8.01 -6.32
C ASP A 153 22.87 -9.46 -6.15
#